data_AF-A0AAX7UGL7-F1
#
_entry.id   AF-A0AAX7UGL7-F1
#
_cell.length_a   1.000
_cell.length_b   1.000
_cell.length_c   1.000
_cell.angle_alpha   90.00
_cell.angle_beta   90.00
_cell.angle_gamma   90.00
#
_symmetry.space_group_name_H-M   'P 1'
#
loop_
_entity.id
_entity.type
_entity.pdbx_description
1 polymer ?
#
loop_
_entity_poly.entity_id
_entity_poly.type
_entity_poly.pdbx_seq_one_letter_code
_entity_poly.pdbx_strand_id
1 'polypeptide(L)'
;MDKSFRLFKLLNSVFCLILQIEDIITRIQDETDGVPIRTVKSFMTKIPSVVTGADIVQWLMKNLSIEDPAEAMHIGSLIAAQGYFFPISDHVLTLKDDGTFYRFQAPYFWPSNCWEPENTDYAIYLCKRTMQNKTRLELADYEAENLARLQRAFARKWEFIYMQAEAQVKIDRKKDKIERKILDSQERAFWDVHRPVPGCVNTTEMDIRKCRRMKNPHRVKKSVYGVIEEGTQSQSPIHTPLHHCRKGTKEDVEKEIVFLNTQLDRHCMKMSKVAESLIAYTEQYLEYDPFVTSPEPSNPWTSDDPTFWDLEASKEPSQQRVKKWGFSLEDALKDPAGQELFLKFLESEFSSENLRFWLAVQELKRIPQHEVAQRAQDIWAEFLAEGAPSSINLDSHSYERTSQNLKDPGRYSYEDAQDHIYKLMKSDSYSRFLRSNLYQDLLMARKKPETEQGRRTSLEKFTRSVVSVILLLFLLSSLEILRIKL
;
A
#
# COMPACT_ATOMS: atom_id res chain seq x y z
N MET A 1 6.47 -11.86 17.61
CA MET A 1 7.26 -12.11 16.39
C MET A 1 6.70 -11.28 15.21
N ASP A 2 6.59 -9.95 15.33
CA ASP A 2 5.80 -9.14 14.36
C ASP A 2 6.54 -7.90 13.82
N LYS A 3 7.62 -7.45 14.48
CA LYS A 3 8.38 -6.28 14.03
C LYS A 3 9.48 -6.64 13.03
N SER A 4 10.22 -7.73 13.26
CA SER A 4 11.36 -8.13 12.41
C SER A 4 10.94 -8.68 11.04
N PHE A 5 9.81 -9.38 10.95
CA PHE A 5 9.29 -9.92 9.68
C PHE A 5 8.70 -8.81 8.79
N ARG A 6 8.00 -7.83 9.39
CA ARG A 6 7.59 -6.60 8.70
C ARG A 6 8.79 -5.72 8.32
N LEU A 7 9.85 -5.73 9.13
CA LEU A 7 11.13 -5.06 8.83
C LEU A 7 11.76 -5.62 7.55
N PHE A 8 11.82 -6.95 7.45
CA PHE A 8 12.42 -7.65 6.32
C PHE A 8 11.61 -7.46 5.03
N LYS A 9 10.27 -7.46 5.10
CA LYS A 9 9.41 -7.16 3.94
C LYS A 9 9.49 -5.71 3.47
N LEU A 10 9.55 -4.73 4.38
CA LEU A 10 9.64 -3.31 3.99
C LEU A 10 11.03 -2.89 3.52
N LEU A 11 12.10 -3.42 4.13
CA LEU A 11 13.48 -3.15 3.70
C LEU A 11 13.78 -3.82 2.36
N ASN A 12 13.30 -5.04 2.14
CA ASN A 12 13.31 -5.64 0.81
C ASN A 12 12.52 -4.79 -0.18
N SER A 13 11.38 -4.21 0.20
CA SER A 13 10.52 -3.51 -0.78
C SER A 13 11.16 -2.25 -1.41
N VAL A 14 11.87 -1.41 -0.66
CA VAL A 14 12.50 -0.19 -1.24
C VAL A 14 13.77 -0.54 -2.02
N PHE A 15 14.61 -1.42 -1.48
CA PHE A 15 15.82 -1.85 -2.17
C PHE A 15 15.51 -2.69 -3.42
N CYS A 16 14.50 -3.56 -3.35
CA CYS A 16 13.99 -4.31 -4.50
C CYS A 16 13.42 -3.37 -5.56
N LEU A 17 12.71 -2.30 -5.17
CA LEU A 17 12.23 -1.30 -6.13
C LEU A 17 13.38 -0.58 -6.85
N ILE A 18 14.45 -0.19 -6.13
CA ILE A 18 15.64 0.41 -6.75
C ILE A 18 16.25 -0.54 -7.78
N LEU A 19 16.44 -1.81 -7.43
CA LEU A 19 16.97 -2.81 -8.34
C LEU A 19 16.04 -3.08 -9.54
N GLN A 20 14.73 -3.05 -9.35
CA GLN A 20 13.76 -3.17 -10.44
C GLN A 20 13.86 -2.00 -11.43
N ILE A 21 14.05 -0.77 -10.93
CA ILE A 21 14.26 0.40 -11.80
C ILE A 21 15.59 0.27 -12.55
N GLU A 22 16.66 -0.13 -11.87
CA GLU A 22 17.99 -0.31 -12.50
C GLU A 22 17.98 -1.39 -13.59
N ASP A 23 17.21 -2.46 -13.39
CA ASP A 23 16.99 -3.49 -14.41
C ASP A 23 16.24 -2.92 -15.64
N ILE A 24 15.20 -2.11 -15.43
CA ILE A 24 14.52 -1.38 -16.52
C ILE A 24 15.50 -0.46 -17.25
N ILE A 25 16.32 0.28 -16.51
CA ILE A 25 17.32 1.22 -17.05
C ILE A 25 18.43 0.50 -17.83
N THR A 26 18.75 -0.73 -17.44
CA THR A 26 19.70 -1.57 -18.18
C THR A 26 19.07 -2.04 -19.49
N ARG A 27 17.81 -2.52 -19.46
CA ARG A 27 17.07 -2.98 -20.65
C ARG A 27 16.79 -1.86 -21.66
N ILE A 28 16.43 -0.65 -21.20
CA ILE A 28 16.16 0.48 -22.10
C ILE A 28 17.43 0.98 -22.80
N GLN A 29 18.61 0.71 -22.23
CA GLN A 29 19.91 1.06 -22.80
C GLN A 29 20.51 -0.05 -23.66
N ASP A 30 19.81 -1.18 -23.83
CA ASP A 30 20.28 -2.28 -24.66
C ASP A 30 20.54 -1.83 -26.12
N GLU A 31 21.63 -2.31 -26.72
CA GLU A 31 22.03 -1.89 -28.07
C GLU A 31 21.07 -2.36 -29.16
N THR A 32 20.34 -3.46 -28.90
CA THR A 32 19.46 -4.12 -29.87
C THR A 32 17.99 -3.84 -29.61
N ASP A 33 17.56 -3.97 -28.36
CA ASP A 33 16.15 -3.89 -27.95
C ASP A 33 15.82 -2.60 -27.18
N GLY A 34 16.81 -1.74 -26.95
CA GLY A 34 16.68 -0.47 -26.23
C GLY A 34 16.19 0.71 -27.06
N VAL A 35 16.23 1.91 -26.48
CA VAL A 35 15.92 3.16 -27.19
C VAL A 35 17.12 3.62 -28.04
N PRO A 36 16.89 4.24 -29.20
CA PRO A 36 17.98 4.66 -30.07
C PRO A 36 18.73 5.87 -29.47
N ILE A 37 19.94 5.63 -28.94
CA ILE A 37 20.82 6.69 -28.47
C ILE A 37 21.53 7.35 -29.67
N ARG A 38 21.30 8.65 -29.87
CA ARG A 38 21.77 9.38 -31.06
C ARG A 38 22.68 10.57 -30.71
N THR A 39 23.46 10.99 -31.69
CA THR A 39 24.15 12.29 -31.68
C THR A 39 23.41 13.25 -32.61
N VAL A 40 22.76 14.25 -32.05
CA VAL A 40 22.01 15.26 -32.83
C VAL A 40 22.95 16.38 -33.25
N LYS A 41 22.98 16.69 -34.55
CA LYS A 41 23.78 17.78 -35.14
C LYS A 41 22.83 18.86 -35.66
N SER A 42 23.07 20.10 -35.27
CA SER A 42 22.44 21.31 -35.82
C SER A 42 23.52 22.26 -36.35
N PHE A 43 23.10 23.36 -36.99
CA PHE A 43 24.00 24.37 -37.56
C PHE A 43 24.99 24.96 -36.54
N MET A 44 24.64 25.01 -35.24
CA MET A 44 25.49 25.60 -34.18
C MET A 44 25.87 24.62 -33.06
N THR A 45 25.23 23.46 -32.96
CA THR A 45 25.42 22.55 -31.81
C THR A 45 25.49 21.08 -32.24
N LYS A 46 26.42 20.34 -31.63
CA LYS A 46 26.46 18.87 -31.67
C LYS A 46 26.20 18.37 -30.25
N ILE A 47 25.11 17.63 -30.06
CA ILE A 47 24.69 17.08 -28.77
C ILE A 47 24.82 15.55 -28.85
N PRO A 48 25.86 14.96 -28.23
CA PRO A 48 26.08 13.51 -28.25
C PRO A 48 25.14 12.80 -27.26
N SER A 49 24.95 11.50 -27.46
CA SER A 49 24.37 10.57 -26.47
C SER A 49 23.08 11.09 -25.84
N VAL A 50 22.06 11.30 -26.69
CA VAL A 50 20.71 11.71 -26.28
C VAL A 50 19.66 10.77 -26.86
N VAL A 51 18.53 10.69 -26.16
CA VAL A 51 17.31 10.00 -26.56
C VAL A 51 16.15 10.99 -26.52
N THR A 52 15.08 10.77 -27.29
CA THR A 52 13.89 11.62 -27.18
C THR A 52 12.96 11.11 -26.08
N GLY A 53 12.15 11.99 -25.51
CA GLY A 53 11.14 11.61 -24.54
C GLY A 53 10.10 10.66 -25.11
N ALA A 54 9.66 10.91 -26.34
CA ALA A 54 8.76 10.03 -27.08
C ALA A 54 9.33 8.60 -27.25
N ASP A 55 10.62 8.46 -27.56
CA ASP A 55 11.27 7.14 -27.67
C ASP A 55 11.23 6.39 -26.33
N ILE A 56 11.48 7.07 -25.20
CA ILE A 56 11.39 6.48 -23.86
C ILE A 56 9.97 6.02 -23.55
N VAL A 57 8.96 6.87 -23.80
CA VAL A 57 7.55 6.55 -23.51
C VAL A 57 7.09 5.35 -24.33
N GLN A 58 7.38 5.34 -25.64
CA GLN A 58 7.03 4.22 -26.52
C GLN A 58 7.72 2.92 -26.11
N TRP A 59 9.00 3.01 -25.69
CA TRP A 59 9.71 1.84 -25.19
C TRP A 59 9.09 1.29 -23.90
N LEU A 60 8.72 2.16 -22.95
CA LEU A 60 8.05 1.75 -21.71
C LEU A 60 6.71 1.09 -21.99
N MET A 61 5.87 1.68 -22.85
CA MET A 61 4.58 1.11 -23.23
C MET A 61 4.73 -0.29 -23.82
N LYS A 62 5.65 -0.46 -24.77
CA LYS A 62 5.87 -1.74 -25.44
C LYS A 62 6.44 -2.81 -24.51
N ASN A 63 7.49 -2.48 -23.75
CA ASN A 63 8.28 -3.48 -23.00
C ASN A 63 7.72 -3.78 -21.60
N LEU A 64 6.88 -2.89 -21.06
CA LEU A 64 6.17 -3.10 -19.79
C LEU A 64 4.69 -3.40 -19.98
N SER A 65 4.22 -3.53 -21.24
CA SER A 65 2.81 -3.79 -21.59
C SER A 65 1.84 -2.77 -20.97
N ILE A 66 2.20 -1.48 -21.03
CA ILE A 66 1.37 -0.39 -20.52
C ILE A 66 0.46 0.12 -21.64
N GLU A 67 -0.85 0.05 -21.43
CA GLU A 67 -1.86 0.47 -22.41
C GLU A 67 -2.07 1.99 -22.44
N ASP A 68 -2.04 2.65 -21.27
CA ASP A 68 -2.24 4.09 -21.14
C ASP A 68 -0.92 4.87 -21.25
N PRO A 69 -0.73 5.74 -22.26
CA PRO A 69 0.45 6.60 -22.36
C PRO A 69 0.68 7.47 -21.11
N ALA A 70 -0.38 7.88 -20.41
CA ALA A 70 -0.26 8.68 -19.20
C ALA A 70 0.41 7.91 -18.05
N GLU A 71 0.13 6.61 -17.93
CA GLU A 71 0.80 5.73 -16.97
C GLU A 71 2.28 5.56 -17.32
N ALA A 72 2.61 5.34 -18.61
CA ALA A 72 4.00 5.22 -19.06
C ALA A 72 4.79 6.51 -18.82
N MET A 73 4.20 7.68 -19.13
CA MET A 73 4.80 8.98 -18.81
C MET A 73 4.98 9.20 -17.31
N HIS A 74 4.02 8.76 -16.49
CA HIS A 74 4.11 8.87 -15.04
C HIS A 74 5.25 8.02 -14.49
N ILE A 75 5.33 6.74 -14.87
CA ILE A 75 6.42 5.84 -14.48
C ILE A 75 7.77 6.40 -14.96
N GLY A 76 7.87 6.84 -16.21
CA GLY A 76 9.08 7.44 -16.74
C GLY A 76 9.48 8.72 -15.97
N SER A 77 8.52 9.56 -15.60
CA SER A 77 8.78 10.75 -14.77
C SER A 77 9.26 10.40 -13.37
N LEU A 78 8.73 9.34 -12.76
CA LEU A 78 9.24 8.83 -11.48
C LEU A 78 10.69 8.34 -11.59
N ILE A 79 11.03 7.62 -12.67
CA ILE A 79 12.39 7.16 -12.94
C ILE A 79 13.34 8.35 -13.16
N ALA A 80 12.90 9.37 -13.89
CA ALA A 80 13.65 10.62 -14.07
C ALA A 80 13.88 11.35 -12.75
N ALA A 81 12.86 11.47 -11.90
CA ALA A 81 12.93 12.12 -10.60
C ALA A 81 13.84 11.40 -9.59
N GLN A 82 14.09 10.10 -9.79
CA GLN A 82 15.11 9.33 -9.05
C GLN A 82 16.53 9.50 -9.64
N GLY A 83 16.67 10.20 -10.78
CA GLY A 83 17.94 10.56 -11.37
C GLY A 83 18.55 9.54 -12.32
N TYR A 84 17.79 8.55 -12.81
CA TYR A 84 18.35 7.54 -13.75
C TYR A 84 18.49 8.06 -15.18
N PHE A 85 17.66 9.00 -15.58
CA PHE A 85 17.85 9.82 -16.78
C PHE A 85 17.29 11.21 -16.53
N PHE A 86 17.74 12.19 -17.31
CA PHE A 86 17.42 13.60 -17.05
C PHE A 86 17.31 14.41 -18.33
N PRO A 87 16.45 15.44 -18.37
CA PRO A 87 16.37 16.34 -19.51
C PRO A 87 17.65 17.17 -19.59
N ILE A 88 18.21 17.33 -20.80
CA ILE A 88 19.50 18.03 -20.95
C ILE A 88 19.40 19.54 -20.74
N SER A 89 18.21 20.11 -20.93
CA SER A 89 17.95 21.56 -20.99
C SER A 89 17.14 22.11 -19.81
N ASP A 90 16.75 21.28 -18.85
CA ASP A 90 15.89 21.65 -17.73
C ASP A 90 16.44 21.08 -16.42
N HIS A 91 16.20 21.77 -15.31
CA HIS A 91 16.51 21.31 -13.94
C HIS A 91 15.37 20.49 -13.34
N VAL A 92 14.16 20.60 -13.89
CA VAL A 92 13.01 19.79 -13.44
C VAL A 92 13.09 18.38 -14.03
N LEU A 93 13.26 17.38 -13.18
CA LEU A 93 13.43 15.98 -13.57
C LEU A 93 12.08 15.30 -13.85
N THR A 94 11.51 15.58 -15.02
CA THR A 94 10.24 15.00 -15.50
C THR A 94 10.36 14.52 -16.94
N LEU A 95 9.63 13.47 -17.31
CA LEU A 95 9.54 12.99 -18.69
C LEU A 95 8.40 13.69 -19.44
N LYS A 96 8.64 14.01 -20.70
CA LYS A 96 7.67 14.61 -21.64
C LYS A 96 7.57 13.70 -22.86
N ASP A 97 6.36 13.39 -23.31
CA ASP A 97 6.12 12.61 -24.53
C ASP A 97 6.24 13.50 -25.77
N ASP A 98 7.45 13.98 -26.02
CA ASP A 98 7.76 14.87 -27.14
C ASP A 98 9.22 14.70 -27.59
N GLY A 99 9.68 15.61 -28.46
CA GLY A 99 11.06 15.64 -28.95
C GLY A 99 12.11 16.15 -27.94
N THR A 100 11.76 16.36 -26.67
CA THR A 100 12.70 16.78 -25.63
C THR A 100 13.81 15.75 -25.49
N PHE A 101 15.05 16.21 -25.37
CA PHE A 101 16.21 15.34 -25.27
C PHE A 101 16.55 14.99 -23.82
N TYR A 102 16.74 13.70 -23.59
CA TYR A 102 17.16 13.13 -22.31
C TYR A 102 18.51 12.43 -22.44
N ARG A 103 19.16 12.22 -21.30
CA ARG A 103 20.40 11.45 -21.19
C ARG A 103 20.32 10.51 -19.99
N PHE A 104 20.85 9.30 -20.15
CA PHE A 104 21.02 8.35 -19.05
C PHE A 104 22.13 8.78 -18.09
N GLN A 105 21.86 8.61 -16.79
CA GLN A 105 22.79 8.91 -15.72
C GLN A 105 23.84 7.81 -15.58
N ALA A 106 25.07 8.21 -15.25
CA ALA A 106 26.15 7.25 -14.99
C ALA A 106 25.83 6.40 -13.73
N PRO A 107 26.10 5.09 -13.73
CA PRO A 107 25.86 4.22 -12.58
C PRO A 107 26.50 4.68 -11.26
N TYR A 108 27.59 5.44 -11.34
CA TYR A 108 28.21 6.08 -10.18
C TYR A 108 27.23 6.98 -9.39
N PHE A 109 26.35 7.70 -10.09
CA PHE A 109 25.38 8.61 -9.48
C PHE A 109 24.03 7.95 -9.15
N TRP A 110 23.89 6.63 -9.33
CA TRP A 110 22.62 5.95 -9.06
C TRP A 110 22.26 5.93 -7.56
N PRO A 111 20.97 6.00 -7.22
CA PRO A 111 20.50 5.95 -5.83
C PRO A 111 20.90 4.69 -5.05
N SER A 112 21.15 3.55 -5.71
CA SER A 112 21.62 2.31 -5.07
C SER A 112 22.96 2.47 -4.34
N ASN A 113 23.78 3.43 -4.76
CA ASN A 113 25.02 3.78 -4.06
C ASN A 113 24.78 4.49 -2.71
N CYS A 114 23.52 4.76 -2.34
CA CYS A 114 23.10 5.28 -1.04
C CYS A 114 23.79 6.61 -0.69
N TRP A 115 23.80 7.54 -1.65
CA TRP A 115 24.38 8.86 -1.51
C TRP A 115 23.69 9.69 -0.41
N GLU A 116 24.48 10.32 0.46
CA GLU A 116 24.05 11.36 1.40
C GLU A 116 24.96 12.59 1.23
N PRO A 117 24.83 13.37 0.14
CA PRO A 117 25.76 14.44 -0.17
C PRO A 117 25.63 15.61 0.81
N GLU A 118 26.78 16.09 1.29
CA GLU A 118 26.84 17.14 2.29
C GLU A 118 26.67 18.54 1.69
N ASN A 119 26.35 19.52 2.54
CA ASN A 119 26.29 20.92 2.11
C ASN A 119 27.66 21.45 1.67
N THR A 120 28.76 20.89 2.17
CA THR A 120 30.11 21.23 1.71
C THR A 120 30.33 20.80 0.26
N ASP A 121 29.89 19.59 -0.11
CA ASP A 121 29.99 19.09 -1.49
C ASP A 121 29.17 19.99 -2.44
N TYR A 122 27.95 20.37 -2.04
CA TYR A 122 27.12 21.25 -2.85
C TYR A 122 27.73 22.65 -3.03
N ALA A 123 28.38 23.18 -2.00
CA ALA A 123 29.09 24.46 -2.07
C ALA A 123 30.27 24.40 -3.07
N ILE A 124 31.03 23.29 -3.08
CA ILE A 124 32.11 23.05 -4.05
C ILE A 124 31.54 23.02 -5.47
N TYR A 125 30.45 22.30 -5.69
CA TYR A 125 29.77 22.21 -6.99
C TYR A 125 29.35 23.59 -7.53
N LEU A 126 28.61 24.36 -6.72
CA LEU A 126 28.12 25.68 -7.11
C LEU A 126 29.29 26.65 -7.35
N CYS A 127 30.30 26.65 -6.46
CA CYS A 127 31.51 27.45 -6.63
C CYS A 127 32.22 27.09 -7.95
N LYS A 128 32.42 25.78 -8.22
CA LYS A 128 33.02 25.29 -9.46
C LYS A 128 32.30 25.81 -10.70
N ARG A 129 30.96 25.83 -10.70
CA ARG A 129 30.14 26.35 -11.82
C ARG A 129 30.36 27.83 -12.06
N THR A 130 30.39 28.66 -11.01
CA THR A 130 30.64 30.09 -11.14
C THR A 130 32.01 30.41 -11.75
N MET A 131 33.01 29.56 -11.55
CA MET A 131 34.37 29.76 -12.05
C MET A 131 34.56 29.45 -13.54
N GLN A 132 33.59 28.78 -14.18
CA GLN A 132 33.74 28.34 -15.57
C GLN A 132 33.35 29.40 -16.61
N ASN A 133 32.68 30.49 -16.22
CA ASN A 133 32.27 31.61 -17.09
C ASN A 133 31.65 31.17 -18.43
N LYS A 134 30.68 30.25 -18.37
CA LYS A 134 29.92 29.76 -19.53
C LYS A 134 28.42 29.91 -19.26
N THR A 135 27.69 30.48 -20.22
CA THR A 135 26.23 30.67 -20.10
C THR A 135 25.46 29.40 -19.76
N ARG A 136 25.83 28.25 -20.34
CA ARG A 136 25.20 26.95 -20.02
C ARG A 136 25.41 26.45 -18.57
N LEU A 137 26.32 27.08 -17.81
CA LEU A 137 26.68 26.72 -16.44
C LEU A 137 26.32 27.83 -15.45
N GLU A 138 25.72 28.93 -15.91
CA GLU A 138 25.21 29.99 -15.06
C GLU A 138 24.25 29.40 -14.03
N LEU A 139 24.32 29.93 -12.81
CA LEU A 139 23.47 29.47 -11.73
C LEU A 139 22.05 29.98 -11.97
N ALA A 140 21.06 29.11 -11.79
CA ALA A 140 19.68 29.57 -11.67
C ALA A 140 19.50 30.39 -10.37
N ASP A 141 18.44 31.18 -10.29
CA ASP A 141 18.22 32.08 -9.14
C ASP A 141 18.22 31.33 -7.79
N TYR A 142 17.54 30.17 -7.73
CA TYR A 142 17.52 29.35 -6.51
C TYR A 142 18.90 28.75 -6.16
N GLU A 143 19.73 28.47 -7.16
CA GLU A 143 21.10 27.99 -6.97
C GLU A 143 22.00 29.12 -6.46
N ALA A 144 21.84 30.33 -6.98
CA ALA A 144 22.55 31.52 -6.51
C ALA A 144 22.16 31.88 -5.06
N GLU A 145 20.88 31.77 -4.71
CA GLU A 145 20.42 31.94 -3.33
C GLU A 145 21.01 30.88 -2.40
N ASN A 146 21.03 29.61 -2.84
CA ASN A 146 21.66 28.53 -2.12
C ASN A 146 23.16 28.76 -1.91
N LEU A 147 23.88 29.22 -2.95
CA LEU A 147 25.29 29.56 -2.86
C LEU A 147 25.52 30.68 -1.82
N ALA A 148 24.73 31.75 -1.86
CA ALA A 148 24.83 32.86 -0.91
C ALA A 148 24.58 32.39 0.54
N ARG A 149 23.63 31.46 0.75
CA ARG A 149 23.38 30.83 2.06
C ARG A 149 24.56 29.99 2.53
N LEU A 150 25.15 29.19 1.63
CA LEU A 150 26.30 28.34 1.93
C LEU A 150 27.57 29.16 2.22
N GLN A 151 27.81 30.25 1.49
CA GLN A 151 28.89 31.20 1.75
C GLN A 151 28.79 31.79 3.16
N ARG A 152 27.58 32.17 3.59
CA ARG A 152 27.33 32.62 4.96
C ARG A 152 27.57 31.50 5.99
N ALA A 153 27.07 30.29 5.73
CA ALA A 153 27.22 29.16 6.65
C ALA A 153 28.67 28.68 6.80
N PHE A 154 29.46 28.74 5.72
CA PHE A 154 30.83 28.23 5.66
C PHE A 154 31.88 29.34 5.54
N ALA A 155 31.57 30.58 5.95
CA ALA A 155 32.47 31.74 5.77
C ALA A 155 33.92 31.49 6.22
N ARG A 156 34.12 30.79 7.35
CA ARG A 156 35.47 30.47 7.88
C ARG A 156 36.22 29.38 7.10
N LYS A 157 35.50 28.54 6.36
CA LYS A 157 36.05 27.43 5.56
C LYS A 157 35.98 27.71 4.05
N TRP A 158 35.51 28.89 3.65
CA TRP A 158 35.23 29.21 2.25
C TRP A 158 36.47 29.11 1.37
N GLU A 159 37.64 29.51 1.88
CA GLU A 159 38.91 29.39 1.16
C GLU A 159 39.22 27.94 0.76
N PHE A 160 38.94 26.97 1.65
CA PHE A 160 39.13 25.55 1.35
C PHE A 160 38.16 25.04 0.29
N ILE A 161 36.89 25.48 0.36
CA ILE A 161 35.87 25.16 -0.65
C ILE A 161 36.28 25.72 -2.02
N TYR A 162 36.77 26.96 -2.05
CA TYR A 162 37.26 27.60 -3.27
C TYR A 162 38.46 26.86 -3.87
N MET A 163 39.47 26.52 -3.05
CA MET A 163 40.63 25.76 -3.49
C MET A 163 40.25 24.39 -4.06
N GLN A 164 39.31 23.68 -3.42
CA GLN A 164 38.80 22.40 -3.92
C GLN A 164 38.05 22.56 -5.25
N ALA A 165 37.18 23.57 -5.36
CA ALA A 165 36.49 23.88 -6.61
C ALA A 165 37.47 24.22 -7.74
N GLU A 166 38.49 25.03 -7.46
CA GLU A 166 39.53 25.39 -8.43
C GLU A 166 40.32 24.16 -8.91
N ALA A 167 40.69 23.26 -8.00
CA ALA A 167 41.38 22.02 -8.34
C ALA A 167 40.52 21.14 -9.26
N GLN A 168 39.21 21.03 -9.00
CA GLN A 168 38.28 20.32 -9.87
C GLN A 168 38.15 20.98 -11.25
N VAL A 169 38.07 22.32 -11.33
CA VAL A 169 38.10 23.03 -12.63
C VAL A 169 39.38 22.72 -13.41
N LYS A 170 40.54 22.66 -12.74
CA LYS A 170 41.83 22.33 -13.38
C LYS A 170 41.82 20.91 -13.96
N ILE A 171 41.23 19.95 -13.25
CA ILE A 171 41.05 18.56 -13.74
C ILE A 171 40.08 18.53 -14.92
N ASP A 172 38.92 19.17 -14.81
CA ASP A 172 37.90 19.20 -15.86
C ASP A 172 38.41 19.88 -17.14
N ARG A 173 39.32 20.86 -17.02
CA ARG A 173 39.97 21.51 -18.18
C ARG A 173 40.85 20.57 -19.02
N LYS A 174 41.35 19.47 -18.44
CA LYS A 174 42.17 18.47 -19.15
C LYS A 174 41.34 17.52 -20.02
N LYS A 175 40.05 17.33 -19.69
CA LYS A 175 39.12 16.49 -20.44
C LYS A 175 38.73 17.13 -21.77
N ASP A 176 38.36 16.35 -22.77
CA ASP A 176 37.92 16.92 -24.04
C ASP A 176 36.59 17.67 -23.90
N LYS A 177 36.26 18.51 -24.89
CA LYS A 177 35.08 19.40 -24.82
C LYS A 177 33.76 18.64 -24.77
N ILE A 178 33.67 17.48 -25.42
CA ILE A 178 32.46 16.66 -25.51
C ILE A 178 32.28 15.92 -24.20
N GLU A 179 33.31 15.19 -23.75
CA GLU A 179 33.30 14.46 -22.48
C GLU A 179 32.97 15.39 -21.30
N ARG A 180 33.62 16.56 -21.23
CA ARG A 180 33.36 17.55 -20.19
C ARG A 180 31.91 18.02 -20.17
N LYS A 181 31.28 18.23 -21.34
CA LYS A 181 29.85 18.60 -21.41
C LYS A 181 28.95 17.48 -20.88
N ILE A 182 29.32 16.22 -21.08
CA ILE A 182 28.55 15.08 -20.59
C ILE A 182 28.67 14.99 -19.07
N LEU A 183 29.90 15.02 -18.55
CA LEU A 183 30.16 14.95 -17.11
C LEU A 183 29.52 16.12 -16.35
N ASP A 184 29.62 17.36 -16.86
CA ASP A 184 28.96 18.53 -16.26
C ASP A 184 27.43 18.33 -16.16
N SER A 185 26.81 17.72 -17.18
CA SER A 185 25.35 17.49 -17.19
C SER A 185 24.91 16.36 -16.25
N GLN A 186 25.74 15.31 -16.12
CA GLN A 186 25.49 14.19 -15.21
C GLN A 186 25.62 14.64 -13.75
N GLU A 187 26.63 15.44 -13.45
CA GLU A 187 26.82 16.04 -12.13
C GLU A 187 25.70 17.02 -11.79
N ARG A 188 25.23 17.83 -12.77
CA ARG A 188 24.03 18.67 -12.59
C ARG A 188 22.81 17.83 -12.21
N ALA A 189 22.52 16.78 -12.98
CA ALA A 189 21.38 15.92 -12.72
C ALA A 189 21.44 15.21 -11.36
N PHE A 190 22.64 14.85 -10.89
CA PHE A 190 22.82 14.34 -9.53
C PHE A 190 22.37 15.36 -8.47
N TRP A 191 22.75 16.63 -8.64
CA TRP A 191 22.34 17.69 -7.73
C TRP A 191 20.87 18.07 -7.88
N ASP A 192 20.28 17.95 -9.06
CA ASP A 192 18.84 18.17 -9.26
C ASP A 192 17.98 17.15 -8.48
N VAL A 193 18.51 15.95 -8.19
CA VAL A 193 17.85 14.97 -7.29
C VAL A 193 18.00 15.37 -5.82
N HIS A 194 19.22 15.70 -5.39
CA HIS A 194 19.54 15.88 -3.97
C HIS A 194 19.30 17.31 -3.45
N ARG A 195 19.18 18.29 -4.34
CA ARG A 195 18.90 19.70 -4.09
C ARG A 195 17.91 20.17 -5.17
N PRO A 196 16.68 19.62 -5.19
CA PRO A 196 15.73 19.84 -6.26
C PRO A 196 15.28 21.30 -6.34
N VAL A 197 14.80 21.68 -7.51
CA VAL A 197 14.16 22.99 -7.75
C VAL A 197 13.04 23.20 -6.73
N PRO A 198 12.92 24.39 -6.11
CA PRO A 198 11.83 24.67 -5.17
C PRO A 198 10.45 24.36 -5.77
N GLY A 199 9.63 23.61 -5.03
CA GLY A 199 8.31 23.15 -5.48
C GLY A 199 8.31 21.74 -6.10
N CYS A 200 9.48 21.19 -6.46
CA CYS A 200 9.60 19.79 -6.84
C CYS A 200 9.63 18.87 -5.60
N VAL A 201 9.12 17.66 -5.76
CA VAL A 201 9.19 16.62 -4.72
C VAL A 201 10.64 16.20 -4.52
N ASN A 202 11.09 16.19 -3.26
CA ASN A 202 12.39 15.66 -2.89
C ASN A 202 12.34 14.13 -2.75
N THR A 203 12.77 13.44 -3.79
CA THR A 203 12.73 11.97 -3.86
C THR A 203 13.66 11.26 -2.87
N THR A 204 14.58 12.00 -2.25
CA THR A 204 15.49 11.48 -1.22
C THR A 204 14.88 11.45 0.18
N GLU A 205 13.71 12.08 0.38
CA GLU A 205 13.03 12.09 1.68
C GLU A 205 12.43 10.72 2.02
N MET A 206 12.74 10.25 3.23
CA MET A 206 12.29 8.96 3.73
C MET A 206 11.31 9.11 4.89
N ASP A 207 10.24 8.30 4.90
CA ASP A 207 9.29 8.22 6.04
C ASP A 207 10.05 7.94 7.35
N ILE A 208 9.76 8.72 8.39
CA ILE A 208 10.43 8.65 9.71
C ILE A 208 10.41 7.23 10.31
N ARG A 209 9.36 6.45 10.05
CA ARG A 209 9.23 5.05 10.48
C ARG A 209 10.21 4.16 9.72
N LYS A 210 10.53 4.45 8.46
CA LYS A 210 11.58 3.75 7.69
C LYS A 210 12.96 4.15 8.21
N CYS A 211 13.21 5.44 8.46
CA CYS A 211 14.48 5.91 9.03
C CYS A 211 14.85 5.24 10.36
N ARG A 212 13.88 5.12 11.28
CA ARG A 212 14.10 4.47 12.59
C ARG A 212 14.39 2.96 12.48
N ARG A 213 13.81 2.31 11.47
CA ARG A 213 13.98 0.89 11.18
C ARG A 213 15.31 0.61 10.48
N MET A 214 15.76 1.55 9.66
CA MET A 214 17.06 1.56 8.98
C MET A 214 18.16 2.11 9.88
N LYS A 215 18.36 1.52 11.06
CA LYS A 215 19.68 1.60 11.72
C LYS A 215 20.64 0.68 10.97
N ASN A 216 21.00 1.06 9.75
CA ASN A 216 21.97 0.36 8.92
C ASN A 216 23.37 0.99 9.16
N PRO A 217 24.35 0.24 9.68
CA PRO A 217 25.71 0.74 9.92
C PRO A 217 26.56 0.91 8.65
N HIS A 218 26.06 0.56 7.47
CA HIS A 218 26.77 0.64 6.18
C HIS A 218 26.35 1.82 5.30
N ARG A 219 25.79 2.90 5.89
CA ARG A 219 25.56 4.15 5.15
C ARG A 219 26.91 4.69 4.68
N VAL A 220 27.08 4.78 3.38
CA VAL A 220 28.34 5.20 2.77
C VAL A 220 28.43 6.73 2.89
N LYS A 221 29.07 7.21 3.95
CA LYS A 221 29.49 8.62 4.08
C LYS A 221 30.69 8.88 3.16
N LYS A 222 30.52 8.77 1.84
CA LYS A 222 31.55 9.15 0.86
C LYS A 222 31.27 10.59 0.41
N SER A 223 32.25 11.47 0.55
CA SER A 223 32.21 12.79 -0.10
C SER A 223 32.29 12.59 -1.61
N VAL A 224 31.45 13.33 -2.35
CA VAL A 224 31.43 13.34 -3.82
C VAL A 224 32.77 13.83 -4.39
N TYR A 225 33.50 14.66 -3.64
CA TYR A 225 34.76 15.30 -4.06
C TYR A 225 35.97 14.89 -3.21
N GLY A 226 35.84 13.84 -2.38
CA GLY A 226 36.95 13.32 -1.58
C GLY A 226 38.12 12.85 -2.45
N VAL A 227 39.35 13.13 -2.02
CA VAL A 227 40.56 12.59 -2.68
C VAL A 227 40.56 11.06 -2.49
N ILE A 228 40.62 10.32 -3.59
CA ILE A 228 40.78 8.86 -3.56
C ILE A 228 42.22 8.59 -3.12
N GLU A 229 42.41 8.02 -1.93
CA GLU A 229 43.69 7.39 -1.61
C GLU A 229 43.85 6.17 -2.54
N GLU A 230 44.85 6.22 -3.42
CA GLU A 230 45.26 5.09 -4.26
C GLU A 230 45.66 3.92 -3.36
N GLY A 231 44.72 3.00 -3.10
CA GLY A 231 44.96 1.83 -2.27
C GLY A 231 43.75 0.95 -2.01
N THR A 232 42.52 1.44 -2.16
CA THR A 232 41.33 0.59 -2.02
C THR A 232 40.69 0.32 -3.38
N GLN A 233 40.93 -0.87 -3.92
CA GLN A 233 40.20 -1.39 -5.08
C GLN A 233 38.69 -1.19 -4.86
N SER A 234 38.05 -0.67 -5.89
CA SER A 234 36.60 -0.51 -6.01
C SER A 234 35.90 -1.85 -5.89
N GLN A 235 35.55 -2.25 -4.66
CA GLN A 235 34.49 -3.22 -4.45
C GLN A 235 33.20 -2.45 -4.24
N SER A 236 32.26 -2.61 -5.17
CA SER A 236 30.87 -2.28 -4.94
C SER A 236 30.41 -2.94 -3.63
N PRO A 237 29.54 -2.31 -2.81
CA PRO A 237 29.05 -2.91 -1.57
C PRO A 237 28.25 -4.21 -1.80
N ILE A 238 28.06 -4.59 -3.06
CA ILE A 238 27.43 -5.80 -3.59
C ILE A 238 28.03 -7.11 -3.00
N HIS A 239 29.26 -7.10 -2.48
CA HIS A 239 29.91 -8.32 -1.99
C HIS A 239 30.46 -8.30 -0.56
N THR A 240 29.87 -7.50 0.34
CA THR A 240 30.01 -7.82 1.78
C THR A 240 28.76 -8.58 2.23
N PRO A 241 28.86 -9.87 2.59
CA PRO A 241 27.72 -10.59 3.13
C PRO A 241 27.17 -9.84 4.34
N LEU A 242 26.00 -9.23 4.16
CA LEU A 242 25.24 -8.67 5.27
C LEU A 242 24.90 -9.82 6.21
N HIS A 243 25.24 -9.60 7.48
CA HIS A 243 25.01 -10.46 8.64
C HIS A 243 26.10 -11.51 8.91
N HIS A 244 26.83 -11.29 10.00
CA HIS A 244 26.96 -12.35 10.99
C HIS A 244 25.55 -12.88 11.26
N CYS A 245 25.17 -13.95 10.57
CA CYS A 245 24.01 -14.74 10.93
C CYS A 245 24.23 -15.14 12.38
N ARG A 246 23.46 -14.57 13.31
CA ARG A 246 23.45 -15.06 14.68
C ARG A 246 23.12 -16.55 14.55
N LYS A 247 24.08 -17.42 14.87
CA LYS A 247 23.80 -18.84 14.99
C LYS A 247 22.62 -18.96 15.97
N GLY A 248 21.49 -19.47 15.49
CA GLY A 248 20.27 -19.58 16.28
C GLY A 248 20.60 -20.24 17.62
N THR A 249 20.13 -19.64 18.71
CA THR A 249 20.31 -20.23 20.04
C THR A 249 19.40 -21.46 20.17
N LYS A 250 19.67 -22.32 21.15
CA LYS A 250 18.80 -23.48 21.43
C LYS A 250 17.36 -23.03 21.70
N GLU A 251 17.19 -21.92 22.40
CA GLU A 251 15.92 -21.30 22.74
C GLU A 251 15.17 -20.78 21.49
N ASP A 252 15.89 -20.37 20.45
CA ASP A 252 15.28 -19.96 19.18
C ASP A 252 14.71 -21.18 18.44
N VAL A 253 15.45 -22.29 18.43
CA VAL A 253 15.00 -23.55 17.81
C VAL A 253 13.80 -24.13 18.56
N GLU A 254 13.80 -24.12 19.89
CA GLU A 254 12.65 -24.58 20.69
C GLU A 254 11.38 -23.76 20.40
N LYS A 255 11.50 -22.43 20.27
CA LYS A 255 10.38 -21.57 19.88
C LYS A 255 9.90 -21.84 18.47
N GLU A 256 10.81 -22.12 17.54
CA GLU A 256 10.47 -22.47 16.17
C GLU A 256 9.71 -23.80 16.10
N ILE A 257 10.13 -24.82 16.87
CA ILE A 257 9.43 -26.10 16.98
C ILE A 257 7.99 -25.89 17.50
N VAL A 258 7.83 -25.15 18.60
CA VAL A 258 6.49 -24.86 19.17
C VAL A 258 5.62 -24.12 18.15
N PHE A 259 6.20 -23.16 17.44
CA PHE A 259 5.50 -22.42 16.39
C PHE A 259 5.05 -23.32 15.25
N LEU A 260 5.95 -24.18 14.73
CA LEU A 260 5.65 -25.09 13.63
C LEU A 260 4.60 -26.13 14.01
N ASN A 261 4.69 -26.71 15.21
CA ASN A 261 3.67 -27.62 15.73
C ASN A 261 2.30 -26.93 15.79
N THR A 262 2.26 -25.69 16.29
CA THR A 262 1.02 -24.89 16.31
C THR A 262 0.48 -24.63 14.89
N GLN A 263 1.34 -24.50 13.86
CA GLN A 263 0.87 -24.36 12.47
C GLN A 263 0.34 -25.67 11.89
N LEU A 264 0.95 -26.81 12.24
CA LEU A 264 0.51 -28.13 11.77
C LEU A 264 -0.88 -28.50 12.31
N ASP A 265 -1.19 -28.09 13.54
CA ASP A 265 -2.50 -28.33 14.16
C ASP A 265 -3.64 -27.49 13.56
N ARG A 266 -3.33 -26.51 12.70
CA ARG A 266 -4.36 -25.66 12.07
C ARG A 266 -5.09 -26.43 10.98
N HIS A 267 -6.39 -26.59 11.15
CA HIS A 267 -7.25 -27.13 10.10
C HIS A 267 -7.22 -26.24 8.85
N CYS A 268 -6.64 -26.78 7.78
CA CYS A 268 -6.59 -26.12 6.48
C CYS A 268 -7.71 -26.64 5.56
N MET A 269 -8.31 -25.75 4.76
CA MET A 269 -9.25 -26.11 3.71
C MET A 269 -8.53 -26.28 2.37
N LYS A 270 -9.07 -27.15 1.50
CA LYS A 270 -8.58 -27.26 0.11
C LYS A 270 -8.78 -25.92 -0.61
N MET A 271 -7.80 -25.52 -1.42
CA MET A 271 -7.86 -24.24 -2.15
C MET A 271 -9.08 -24.14 -3.06
N SER A 272 -9.52 -25.24 -3.69
CA SER A 272 -10.74 -25.26 -4.49
C SER A 272 -11.98 -24.87 -3.67
N LYS A 273 -12.09 -25.36 -2.42
CA LYS A 273 -13.21 -25.02 -1.53
C LYS A 273 -13.15 -23.59 -1.02
N VAL A 274 -11.94 -23.07 -0.77
CA VAL A 274 -11.77 -21.65 -0.42
C VAL A 274 -12.18 -20.77 -1.60
N ALA A 275 -11.73 -21.08 -2.82
CA ALA A 275 -12.07 -20.32 -4.02
C ALA A 275 -13.58 -20.35 -4.31
N GLU A 276 -14.21 -21.53 -4.31
CA GLU A 276 -15.66 -21.69 -4.49
C GLU A 276 -16.44 -20.83 -3.47
N SER A 277 -16.03 -20.85 -2.20
CA SER A 277 -16.70 -20.08 -1.14
C SER A 277 -16.54 -18.57 -1.32
N LEU A 278 -15.36 -18.09 -1.70
CA LEU A 278 -15.11 -16.66 -1.90
C LEU A 278 -15.85 -16.11 -3.12
N ILE A 279 -15.89 -16.89 -4.21
CA ILE A 279 -16.65 -16.54 -5.41
C ILE A 279 -18.14 -16.46 -5.07
N ALA A 280 -18.71 -17.50 -4.45
CA ALA A 280 -20.12 -17.52 -4.08
C ALA A 280 -20.50 -16.36 -3.15
N TYR A 281 -19.66 -16.06 -2.15
CA TYR A 281 -19.85 -14.88 -1.29
C TYR A 281 -19.84 -13.60 -2.12
N THR A 282 -18.84 -13.39 -2.97
CA THR A 282 -18.75 -12.17 -3.80
C THR A 282 -19.97 -12.02 -4.71
N GLU A 283 -20.40 -13.08 -5.39
CA GLU A 283 -21.59 -13.08 -6.26
C GLU A 283 -22.87 -12.76 -5.50
N GLN A 284 -23.00 -13.24 -4.26
CA GLN A 284 -24.15 -12.97 -3.39
C GLN A 284 -24.28 -11.48 -3.00
N TYR A 285 -23.15 -10.80 -2.81
CA TYR A 285 -23.11 -9.38 -2.43
C TYR A 285 -22.93 -8.40 -3.59
N LEU A 286 -22.70 -8.89 -4.81
CA LEU A 286 -22.42 -8.08 -5.99
C LEU A 286 -23.49 -7.02 -6.29
N GLU A 287 -24.77 -7.36 -6.08
CA GLU A 287 -25.91 -6.44 -6.27
C GLU A 287 -25.92 -5.28 -5.26
N TYR A 288 -25.11 -5.37 -4.20
CA TYR A 288 -25.03 -4.36 -3.13
C TYR A 288 -23.71 -3.62 -3.08
N ASP A 289 -22.78 -3.92 -4.00
CA ASP A 289 -21.52 -3.20 -4.14
C ASP A 289 -21.74 -1.95 -5.00
N PRO A 290 -21.65 -0.72 -4.43
CA PRO A 290 -21.89 0.51 -5.17
C PRO A 290 -20.89 0.79 -6.30
N PHE A 291 -19.74 0.11 -6.33
CA PHE A 291 -18.76 0.22 -7.41
C PHE A 291 -19.12 -0.63 -8.64
N VAL A 292 -19.91 -1.69 -8.45
CA VAL A 292 -20.29 -2.61 -9.52
C VAL A 292 -21.75 -2.40 -9.93
N THR A 293 -22.64 -2.26 -8.96
CA THR A 293 -24.08 -2.07 -9.16
C THR A 293 -24.46 -0.69 -8.64
N SER A 294 -25.08 0.13 -9.50
CA SER A 294 -25.51 1.47 -9.08
C SER A 294 -26.60 1.39 -8.02
N PRO A 295 -26.43 2.04 -6.85
CA PRO A 295 -27.46 2.06 -5.82
C PRO A 295 -28.66 2.90 -6.27
N GLU A 296 -29.86 2.50 -5.85
CA GLU A 296 -31.10 3.25 -6.09
C GLU A 296 -31.41 4.18 -4.90
N PRO A 297 -31.76 5.46 -5.12
CA PRO A 297 -32.02 6.09 -6.42
C PRO A 297 -30.75 6.48 -7.19
N SER A 298 -29.67 6.83 -6.50
CA SER A 298 -28.38 7.16 -7.12
C SER A 298 -27.24 7.05 -6.10
N ASN A 299 -25.99 7.04 -6.58
CA ASN A 299 -24.82 7.08 -5.70
C ASN A 299 -24.56 8.53 -5.25
N PRO A 300 -24.67 8.84 -3.94
CA PRO A 300 -24.55 10.21 -3.43
C PRO A 300 -23.25 10.92 -3.78
N TRP A 301 -22.15 10.16 -3.95
CA TRP A 301 -20.85 10.72 -4.33
C TRP A 301 -20.78 11.24 -5.76
N THR A 302 -21.72 10.83 -6.62
CA THR A 302 -21.77 11.19 -8.04
C THR A 302 -22.94 12.10 -8.39
N SER A 303 -24.03 12.03 -7.61
CA SER A 303 -25.25 12.80 -7.83
C SER A 303 -25.40 14.00 -6.90
N ASP A 304 -24.58 14.08 -5.84
CA ASP A 304 -24.73 15.03 -4.73
C ASP A 304 -26.11 14.96 -4.05
N ASP A 305 -26.81 13.82 -4.18
CA ASP A 305 -28.10 13.55 -3.56
C ASP A 305 -27.95 12.57 -2.38
N PRO A 306 -28.18 12.99 -1.12
CA PRO A 306 -28.04 12.12 0.05
C PRO A 306 -29.21 11.15 0.25
N THR A 307 -30.24 11.17 -0.60
CA THR A 307 -31.47 10.37 -0.43
C THR A 307 -31.18 8.88 -0.20
N PHE A 308 -30.18 8.30 -0.86
CA PHE A 308 -29.79 6.91 -0.64
C PHE A 308 -29.36 6.64 0.82
N TRP A 309 -28.57 7.54 1.42
CA TRP A 309 -28.15 7.40 2.82
C TRP A 309 -29.33 7.54 3.79
N ASP A 310 -30.26 8.47 3.51
CA ASP A 310 -31.46 8.64 4.32
C ASP A 310 -32.36 7.40 4.27
N LEU A 311 -32.48 6.77 3.09
CA LEU A 311 -33.20 5.50 2.92
C LEU A 311 -32.52 4.34 3.67
N GLU A 312 -31.20 4.23 3.62
CA GLU A 312 -30.47 3.18 4.34
C GLU A 312 -30.50 3.40 5.87
N ALA A 313 -30.57 4.64 6.35
CA ALA A 313 -30.71 4.97 7.78
C ALA A 313 -32.15 4.86 8.30
N SER A 314 -33.14 4.76 7.41
CA SER A 314 -34.56 4.70 7.75
C SER A 314 -34.87 3.51 8.67
N LYS A 315 -35.89 3.69 9.52
CA LYS A 315 -36.49 2.60 10.32
C LYS A 315 -37.35 1.66 9.47
N GLU A 316 -37.80 2.12 8.30
CA GLU A 316 -38.49 1.29 7.31
C GLU A 316 -37.46 0.73 6.33
N PRO A 317 -37.02 -0.53 6.48
CA PRO A 317 -36.00 -1.10 5.63
C PRO A 317 -36.52 -1.28 4.19
N SER A 318 -35.67 -1.01 3.21
CA SER A 318 -35.95 -1.30 1.80
C SER A 318 -36.01 -2.82 1.56
N GLN A 319 -36.66 -3.24 0.47
CA GLN A 319 -36.70 -4.66 0.09
C GLN A 319 -35.28 -5.24 -0.07
N GLN A 320 -34.35 -4.47 -0.64
CA GLN A 320 -32.95 -4.87 -0.81
C GLN A 320 -32.26 -5.07 0.55
N ARG A 321 -32.47 -4.15 1.50
CA ARG A 321 -31.95 -4.27 2.86
C ARG A 321 -32.52 -5.50 3.59
N VAL A 322 -33.82 -5.75 3.49
CA VAL A 322 -34.46 -6.96 4.04
C VAL A 322 -33.91 -8.24 3.40
N LYS A 323 -33.69 -8.26 2.08
CA LYS A 323 -33.12 -9.41 1.35
C LYS A 323 -31.72 -9.79 1.88
N LYS A 324 -30.89 -8.83 2.29
CA LYS A 324 -29.58 -9.09 2.90
C LYS A 324 -29.69 -9.89 4.19
N TRP A 325 -30.73 -9.65 4.99
CA TRP A 325 -30.93 -10.39 6.23
C TRP A 325 -31.16 -11.88 6.01
N GLY A 326 -31.52 -12.31 4.80
CA GLY A 326 -31.63 -13.73 4.44
C GLY A 326 -30.30 -14.40 4.14
N PHE A 327 -29.20 -13.65 3.99
CA PHE A 327 -27.90 -14.20 3.62
C PHE A 327 -27.21 -14.89 4.80
N SER A 328 -27.28 -14.27 5.98
CA SER A 328 -26.77 -14.87 7.21
C SER A 328 -27.40 -14.23 8.44
N LEU A 329 -27.39 -14.97 9.55
CA LEU A 329 -27.78 -14.43 10.86
C LEU A 329 -26.95 -13.19 11.22
N GLU A 330 -25.69 -13.14 10.80
CA GLU A 330 -24.82 -11.99 11.06
C GLU A 330 -25.33 -10.72 10.36
N ASP A 331 -25.82 -10.83 9.12
CA ASP A 331 -26.40 -9.68 8.39
C ASP A 331 -27.68 -9.18 9.06
N ALA A 332 -28.53 -10.10 9.52
CA ALA A 332 -29.73 -9.75 10.28
C ALA A 332 -29.40 -9.07 11.62
N LEU A 333 -28.36 -9.53 12.33
CA LEU A 333 -27.95 -8.99 13.63
C LEU A 333 -27.12 -7.70 13.55
N LYS A 334 -26.43 -7.45 12.44
CA LYS A 334 -25.72 -6.18 12.19
C LYS A 334 -26.69 -5.03 11.90
N ASP A 335 -27.85 -5.35 11.36
CA ASP A 335 -28.88 -4.38 11.03
C ASP A 335 -29.82 -4.15 12.23
N PRO A 336 -29.95 -2.92 12.76
CA PRO A 336 -30.85 -2.64 13.87
C PRO A 336 -32.31 -3.05 13.62
N ALA A 337 -32.82 -2.85 12.40
CA ALA A 337 -34.18 -3.23 12.04
C ALA A 337 -34.33 -4.76 11.89
N GLY A 338 -33.29 -5.43 11.40
CA GLY A 338 -33.24 -6.89 11.34
C GLY A 338 -33.20 -7.52 12.73
N GLN A 339 -32.41 -6.96 13.63
CA GLN A 339 -32.32 -7.36 15.03
C GLN A 339 -33.66 -7.18 15.75
N GLU A 340 -34.33 -6.04 15.60
CA GLU A 340 -35.63 -5.77 16.22
C GLU A 340 -36.69 -6.76 15.72
N LEU A 341 -36.74 -7.00 14.41
CA LEU A 341 -37.70 -7.93 13.82
C LEU A 341 -37.44 -9.37 14.27
N PHE A 342 -36.17 -9.80 14.32
CA PHE A 342 -35.81 -11.12 14.79
C PHE A 342 -36.12 -11.29 16.28
N LEU A 343 -35.88 -10.27 17.12
CA LEU A 343 -36.27 -10.28 18.52
C LEU A 343 -37.78 -10.44 18.69
N LYS A 344 -38.58 -9.66 17.94
CA LYS A 344 -40.04 -9.75 17.95
C LYS A 344 -40.53 -11.15 17.57
N PHE A 345 -39.89 -11.78 16.59
CA PHE A 345 -40.17 -13.17 16.22
C PHE A 345 -39.89 -14.13 17.39
N LEU A 346 -38.72 -14.02 18.04
CA LEU A 346 -38.36 -14.87 19.16
C LEU A 346 -39.28 -14.67 20.38
N GLU A 347 -39.72 -13.45 20.64
CA GLU A 347 -40.70 -13.15 21.70
C GLU A 347 -42.04 -13.84 21.44
N SER A 348 -42.48 -13.90 20.18
CA SER A 348 -43.70 -14.63 19.81
C SER A 348 -43.60 -16.14 20.01
N GLU A 349 -42.38 -16.68 20.02
CA GLU A 349 -42.08 -18.10 20.28
C GLU A 349 -41.53 -18.35 21.69
N PHE A 350 -41.57 -17.36 22.59
CA PHE A 350 -41.04 -17.45 23.95
C PHE A 350 -39.58 -17.94 24.03
N SER A 351 -38.72 -17.48 23.10
CA SER A 351 -37.29 -17.88 23.00
C SER A 351 -36.33 -16.69 22.86
N SER A 352 -36.77 -15.50 23.27
CA SER A 352 -36.04 -14.23 23.14
C SER A 352 -34.80 -14.11 24.03
N GLU A 353 -34.71 -14.91 25.09
CA GLU A 353 -33.61 -14.94 26.05
C GLU A 353 -32.26 -15.23 25.39
N ASN A 354 -32.24 -16.07 24.35
CA ASN A 354 -31.03 -16.42 23.60
C ASN A 354 -30.41 -15.19 22.90
N LEU A 355 -31.26 -14.40 22.24
CA LEU A 355 -30.81 -13.19 21.55
C LEU A 355 -30.42 -12.11 22.56
N ARG A 356 -31.20 -11.92 23.62
CA ARG A 356 -30.90 -10.95 24.69
C ARG A 356 -29.56 -11.25 25.36
N PHE A 357 -29.29 -12.51 25.69
CA PHE A 357 -27.99 -12.94 26.19
C PHE A 357 -26.87 -12.63 25.19
N TRP A 358 -27.03 -13.03 23.93
CA TRP A 358 -26.00 -12.82 22.92
C TRP A 358 -25.66 -11.33 22.75
N LEU A 359 -26.66 -10.45 22.78
CA LEU A 359 -26.51 -9.00 22.71
C LEU A 359 -25.84 -8.42 23.96
N ALA A 360 -26.22 -8.89 25.16
CA ALA A 360 -25.58 -8.47 26.40
C ALA A 360 -24.08 -8.82 26.42
N VAL A 361 -23.70 -9.98 25.89
CA VAL A 361 -22.29 -10.36 25.73
C VAL A 361 -21.58 -9.51 24.65
N GLN A 362 -22.24 -9.16 23.55
CA GLN A 362 -21.67 -8.21 22.57
C GLN A 362 -21.43 -6.82 23.17
N GLU A 363 -22.34 -6.36 24.03
CA GLU A 363 -22.19 -5.10 24.76
C GLU A 363 -21.01 -5.16 25.74
N LEU A 364 -20.89 -6.24 26.54
CA LEU A 364 -19.79 -6.46 27.48
C LEU A 364 -18.41 -6.33 26.81
N LYS A 365 -18.27 -6.74 25.54
CA LYS A 365 -17.03 -6.61 24.79
C LYS A 365 -16.65 -5.16 24.48
N ARG A 366 -17.61 -4.23 24.48
CA ARG A 366 -17.46 -2.83 24.05
C ARG A 366 -17.45 -1.81 25.19
N ILE A 367 -17.92 -2.16 26.38
CA ILE A 367 -17.96 -1.23 27.53
C ILE A 367 -16.56 -0.86 28.06
N PRO A 368 -16.39 0.23 28.83
CA PRO A 368 -15.13 0.57 29.48
C PRO A 368 -14.60 -0.53 30.40
N GLN A 369 -13.27 -0.68 30.50
CA GLN A 369 -12.64 -1.81 31.23
C GLN A 369 -13.05 -1.90 32.71
N HIS A 370 -13.32 -0.76 33.35
CA HIS A 370 -13.67 -0.71 34.76
C HIS A 370 -15.10 -1.22 35.06
N GLU A 371 -15.98 -1.25 34.06
CA GLU A 371 -17.38 -1.74 34.18
C GLU A 371 -17.50 -3.24 33.85
N VAL A 372 -16.49 -3.82 33.17
CA VAL A 372 -16.51 -5.21 32.69
C VAL A 372 -16.80 -6.21 33.80
N ALA A 373 -16.16 -6.07 34.96
CA ALA A 373 -16.33 -7.03 36.05
C ALA A 373 -17.76 -7.06 36.58
N GLN A 374 -18.38 -5.88 36.79
CA GLN A 374 -19.75 -5.79 37.27
C GLN A 374 -20.74 -6.28 36.21
N ARG A 375 -20.63 -5.79 34.97
CA ARG A 375 -21.53 -6.20 33.89
C ARG A 375 -21.46 -7.70 33.61
N ALA A 376 -20.28 -8.30 33.72
CA ALA A 376 -20.14 -9.74 33.58
C ALA A 376 -20.91 -10.50 34.67
N GLN A 377 -20.93 -10.03 35.93
CA GLN A 377 -21.72 -10.66 36.98
C GLN A 377 -23.22 -10.45 36.79
N ASP A 378 -23.64 -9.28 36.29
CA ASP A 378 -25.04 -9.00 36.00
C ASP A 378 -25.60 -9.94 34.92
N ILE A 379 -24.82 -10.18 33.85
CA ILE A 379 -25.18 -11.15 32.79
C ILE A 379 -25.30 -12.57 33.36
N TRP A 380 -24.42 -12.95 34.30
CA TRP A 380 -24.49 -14.27 34.95
C TRP A 380 -25.80 -14.40 35.73
N ALA A 381 -26.12 -13.41 36.56
CA ALA A 381 -27.33 -13.39 37.36
C ALA A 381 -28.61 -13.42 36.52
N GLU A 382 -28.61 -12.78 35.35
CA GLU A 382 -29.79 -12.68 34.48
C GLU A 382 -30.05 -13.95 33.65
N PHE A 383 -28.99 -14.62 33.16
CA PHE A 383 -29.12 -15.68 32.15
C PHE A 383 -28.62 -17.07 32.56
N LEU A 384 -27.69 -17.18 33.52
CA LEU A 384 -27.01 -18.46 33.83
C LEU A 384 -27.08 -18.89 35.29
N ALA A 385 -27.34 -17.98 36.23
CA ALA A 385 -27.46 -18.31 37.64
C ALA A 385 -28.63 -19.28 37.90
N GLU A 386 -28.54 -20.03 39.00
CA GLU A 386 -29.62 -20.90 39.43
C GLU A 386 -30.87 -20.07 39.76
N GLY A 387 -31.99 -20.35 39.07
CA GLY A 387 -33.21 -19.55 39.17
C GLY A 387 -33.16 -18.21 38.43
N ALA A 388 -32.24 -18.05 37.46
CA ALA A 388 -32.13 -16.84 36.64
C ALA A 388 -33.47 -16.47 35.97
N PRO A 389 -33.84 -15.17 35.94
CA PRO A 389 -35.11 -14.71 35.39
C PRO A 389 -35.25 -14.92 33.88
N SER A 390 -34.14 -15.05 33.14
CA SER A 390 -34.11 -15.32 31.70
C SER A 390 -33.13 -16.45 31.40
N SER A 391 -33.25 -17.57 32.12
CA SER A 391 -32.35 -18.72 32.01
C SER A 391 -32.25 -19.24 30.56
N ILE A 392 -31.04 -19.29 30.02
CA ILE A 392 -30.76 -19.86 28.68
C ILE A 392 -30.39 -21.35 28.77
N ASN A 393 -30.66 -22.09 27.70
CA ASN A 393 -30.22 -23.48 27.60
C ASN A 393 -28.78 -23.54 27.08
N LEU A 394 -27.86 -24.04 27.90
CA LEU A 394 -26.44 -24.12 27.60
C LEU A 394 -25.92 -25.53 27.90
N ASP A 395 -25.01 -26.04 27.06
CA ASP A 395 -24.37 -27.34 27.34
C ASP A 395 -23.46 -27.29 28.59
N SER A 396 -23.27 -28.44 29.23
CA SER A 396 -22.53 -28.54 30.50
C SER A 396 -21.09 -28.02 30.36
N HIS A 397 -20.44 -28.35 29.25
CA HIS A 397 -19.06 -27.93 28.98
C HIS A 397 -18.91 -26.40 28.92
N SER A 398 -19.79 -25.72 28.17
CA SER A 398 -19.75 -24.27 28.01
C SER A 398 -20.16 -23.56 29.30
N TYR A 399 -21.07 -24.16 30.08
CA TYR A 399 -21.48 -23.65 31.39
C TYR A 399 -20.32 -23.69 32.40
N GLU A 400 -19.67 -24.85 32.52
CA GLU A 400 -18.51 -25.04 33.41
C GLU A 400 -17.36 -24.08 33.07
N ARG A 401 -17.06 -23.95 31.78
CA ARG A 401 -16.00 -23.06 31.30
C ARG A 401 -16.32 -21.59 31.57
N THR A 402 -17.55 -21.17 31.33
CA THR A 402 -18.01 -19.80 31.63
C THR A 402 -17.96 -19.52 33.14
N SER A 403 -18.41 -20.46 33.97
CA SER A 403 -18.33 -20.38 35.44
C SER A 403 -16.88 -20.22 35.93
N GLN A 404 -15.94 -20.98 35.36
CA GLN A 404 -14.52 -20.86 35.68
C GLN A 404 -13.96 -19.50 35.23
N ASN A 405 -14.33 -19.02 34.04
CA ASN A 405 -13.90 -17.71 33.51
C ASN A 405 -14.44 -16.52 34.32
N LEU A 406 -15.55 -16.68 35.04
CA LEU A 406 -16.13 -15.63 35.89
C LEU A 406 -15.47 -15.51 37.27
N LYS A 407 -14.53 -16.39 37.61
CA LYS A 407 -13.66 -16.21 38.79
C LYS A 407 -12.73 -15.00 38.61
N ASP A 408 -12.35 -14.68 37.37
CA ASP A 408 -11.61 -13.48 36.98
C ASP A 408 -12.26 -12.88 35.72
N PRO A 409 -13.35 -12.09 35.87
CA PRO A 409 -14.15 -11.64 34.75
C PRO A 409 -13.39 -10.73 33.78
N GLY A 410 -13.52 -11.02 32.48
CA GLY A 410 -13.00 -10.23 31.39
C GLY A 410 -13.98 -10.13 30.21
N ARG A 411 -13.60 -9.37 29.19
CA ARG A 411 -14.42 -9.13 27.98
C ARG A 411 -14.79 -10.41 27.22
N TYR A 412 -14.02 -11.47 27.42
CA TYR A 412 -14.12 -12.73 26.70
C TYR A 412 -14.56 -13.89 27.61
N SER A 413 -15.04 -13.61 28.84
CA SER A 413 -15.44 -14.66 29.79
C SER A 413 -16.60 -15.53 29.28
N TYR A 414 -17.41 -14.98 28.37
CA TYR A 414 -18.59 -15.64 27.79
C TYR A 414 -18.39 -16.16 26.36
N GLU A 415 -17.17 -16.19 25.80
CA GLU A 415 -16.94 -16.62 24.40
C GLU A 415 -17.56 -18.00 24.10
N ASP A 416 -17.28 -19.00 24.93
CA ASP A 416 -17.79 -20.37 24.74
C ASP A 416 -19.33 -20.42 24.76
N ALA A 417 -19.96 -19.76 25.75
CA ALA A 417 -21.40 -19.67 25.88
C ALA A 417 -22.06 -18.89 24.73
N GLN A 418 -21.46 -17.76 24.33
CA GLN A 418 -21.96 -16.94 23.24
C GLN A 418 -21.91 -17.68 21.90
N ASP A 419 -20.82 -18.40 21.63
CA ASP A 419 -20.67 -19.22 20.42
C ASP A 419 -21.70 -20.35 20.35
N HIS A 420 -21.96 -21.01 21.49
CA HIS A 420 -22.98 -22.04 21.60
C HIS A 420 -24.36 -21.47 21.25
N ILE A 421 -24.77 -20.37 21.89
CA ILE A 421 -26.07 -19.73 21.66
C ILE A 421 -26.20 -19.18 20.24
N TYR A 422 -25.14 -18.59 19.69
CA TYR A 422 -25.14 -18.13 18.29
C TYR A 422 -25.38 -19.28 17.31
N LYS A 423 -24.69 -20.42 17.49
CA LYS A 423 -24.87 -21.61 16.64
C LYS A 423 -26.29 -22.17 16.78
N LEU A 424 -26.82 -22.24 18.00
CA LEU A 424 -28.18 -22.68 18.28
C LEU A 424 -29.21 -21.82 17.52
N MET A 425 -29.16 -20.49 17.69
CA MET A 425 -30.03 -19.56 16.97
C MET A 425 -29.87 -19.69 15.46
N LYS A 426 -28.62 -19.79 14.96
CA LYS A 426 -28.33 -19.90 13.53
C LYS A 426 -28.92 -21.16 12.90
N SER A 427 -28.84 -22.31 13.58
CA SER A 427 -29.36 -23.56 13.04
C SER A 427 -30.88 -23.71 13.17
N ASP A 428 -31.49 -23.16 14.22
CA ASP A 428 -32.91 -23.36 14.53
C ASP A 428 -33.75 -22.09 14.34
N SER A 429 -33.74 -21.18 15.30
CA SER A 429 -34.66 -20.03 15.34
C SER A 429 -34.54 -19.13 14.13
N TYR A 430 -33.33 -18.87 13.63
CA TYR A 430 -33.09 -18.05 12.44
C TYR A 430 -33.63 -18.73 11.16
N SER A 431 -33.46 -20.05 11.02
CA SER A 431 -34.04 -20.83 9.92
C SER A 431 -35.58 -20.80 9.93
N ARG A 432 -36.19 -20.73 11.12
CA ARG A 432 -37.65 -20.56 11.27
C ARG A 432 -38.09 -19.12 11.00
N PHE A 433 -37.34 -18.13 11.48
CA PHE A 433 -37.56 -16.71 11.20
C PHE A 433 -37.61 -16.41 9.70
N LEU A 434 -36.66 -16.91 8.90
CA LEU A 434 -36.66 -16.70 7.45
C LEU A 434 -37.87 -17.32 6.73
N ARG A 435 -38.53 -18.32 7.34
CA ARG A 435 -39.76 -18.94 6.80
C ARG A 435 -41.04 -18.34 7.39
N SER A 436 -40.93 -17.48 8.39
CA SER A 436 -42.08 -16.86 9.05
C SER A 436 -42.76 -15.83 8.15
N ASN A 437 -44.07 -15.66 8.34
CA ASN A 437 -44.83 -14.60 7.66
C ASN A 437 -44.25 -13.21 7.98
N LEU A 438 -43.73 -13.01 9.19
CA LEU A 438 -43.13 -11.74 9.62
C LEU A 438 -42.00 -11.28 8.68
N TYR A 439 -41.11 -12.20 8.29
CA TYR A 439 -40.03 -11.90 7.34
C TYR A 439 -40.53 -11.90 5.89
N GLN A 440 -41.33 -12.89 5.49
CA GLN A 440 -41.81 -13.04 4.12
C GLN A 440 -42.68 -11.86 3.66
N ASP A 441 -43.56 -11.35 4.53
CA ASP A 441 -44.42 -10.22 4.22
C ASP A 441 -43.60 -8.95 3.98
N LEU A 442 -42.54 -8.71 4.77
CA LEU A 442 -41.62 -7.58 4.57
C LEU A 442 -40.75 -7.75 3.32
N LEU A 443 -40.32 -8.97 3.01
CA LEU A 443 -39.58 -9.26 1.79
C LEU A 443 -40.46 -9.07 0.54
N MET A 444 -41.76 -9.34 0.62
CA MET A 444 -42.70 -9.19 -0.48
C MET A 444 -43.35 -7.80 -0.56
N ALA A 445 -43.25 -6.97 0.48
CA ALA A 445 -43.80 -5.63 0.52
C ALA A 445 -43.13 -4.73 -0.54
N ARG A 446 -43.72 -4.68 -1.75
CA ARG A 446 -43.34 -3.70 -2.76
C ARG A 446 -43.85 -2.32 -2.34
N LYS A 447 -42.97 -1.33 -2.18
CA LYS A 447 -43.34 0.05 -2.51
C LYS A 447 -43.57 0.08 -4.02
N LYS A 448 -44.79 0.47 -4.46
CA LYS A 448 -45.09 0.68 -5.89
C LYS A 448 -44.11 1.75 -6.42
N PRO A 449 -43.29 1.48 -7.43
CA PRO A 449 -42.68 2.54 -8.19
C PRO A 449 -43.76 3.17 -9.07
N GLU A 450 -43.94 4.49 -8.98
CA GLU A 450 -44.48 5.24 -10.10
C GLU A 450 -43.54 5.03 -11.29
N THR A 451 -44.17 4.69 -12.41
CA THR A 451 -43.67 4.41 -13.77
C THR A 451 -42.23 4.88 -14.07
N GLU A 452 -41.38 3.96 -14.56
CA GLU A 452 -40.67 4.18 -15.82
C GLU A 452 -40.09 2.89 -16.44
N GLN A 453 -40.21 2.84 -17.76
CA GLN A 453 -39.82 1.75 -18.66
C GLN A 453 -38.32 1.83 -18.96
N GLY A 454 -37.55 0.80 -18.63
CA GLY A 454 -36.12 0.73 -18.95
C GLY A 454 -35.68 -0.69 -19.33
N ARG A 455 -35.28 -0.85 -20.60
CA ARG A 455 -34.78 -2.08 -21.24
C ARG A 455 -33.50 -2.58 -20.54
N ARG A 456 -33.53 -3.78 -19.95
CA ARG A 456 -32.30 -4.53 -19.59
C ARG A 456 -31.61 -5.00 -20.87
N THR A 457 -30.38 -4.54 -21.12
CA THR A 457 -29.57 -4.93 -22.28
C THR A 457 -28.55 -6.02 -21.91
N SER A 458 -28.11 -6.77 -22.91
CA SER A 458 -27.16 -7.90 -22.84
C SER A 458 -25.81 -7.60 -22.18
N LEU A 459 -25.51 -6.34 -21.86
CA LEU A 459 -24.26 -5.88 -21.27
C LEU A 459 -24.09 -6.37 -19.81
N GLU A 460 -25.16 -6.42 -19.03
CA GLU A 460 -25.13 -6.89 -17.62
C GLU A 460 -24.78 -8.38 -17.50
N LYS A 461 -25.14 -9.19 -18.51
CA LYS A 461 -24.75 -10.60 -18.57
C LYS A 461 -23.28 -10.77 -18.94
N PHE A 462 -22.73 -9.85 -19.73
CA PHE A 462 -21.31 -9.85 -20.11
C PHE A 462 -20.41 -9.41 -18.94
N THR A 463 -20.78 -8.34 -18.21
CA THR A 463 -20.05 -7.91 -17.01
C THR A 463 -20.04 -8.97 -15.92
N ARG A 464 -21.13 -9.71 -15.68
CA ARG A 464 -21.13 -10.85 -14.74
C ARG A 464 -20.11 -11.93 -15.12
N SER A 465 -20.02 -12.28 -16.41
CA SER A 465 -19.07 -13.30 -16.87
C SER A 465 -17.62 -12.82 -16.82
N VAL A 466 -17.37 -11.54 -17.12
CA VAL A 466 -16.02 -10.97 -17.17
C VAL A 466 -15.48 -10.70 -15.77
N VAL A 467 -16.30 -10.21 -14.84
CA VAL A 467 -15.88 -9.97 -13.44
C VAL A 467 -15.53 -11.28 -12.72
N SER A 468 -16.31 -12.35 -12.89
CA SER A 468 -15.97 -13.66 -12.32
C SER A 468 -14.68 -14.25 -12.91
N VAL A 469 -14.40 -14.01 -14.20
CA VAL A 469 -13.14 -14.45 -14.85
C VAL A 469 -11.95 -13.59 -14.41
N ILE A 470 -12.11 -12.27 -14.29
CA ILE A 470 -11.04 -11.37 -13.81
C ILE A 470 -10.70 -11.66 -12.35
N LEU A 471 -11.69 -11.91 -11.49
CA LEU A 471 -11.45 -12.27 -10.09
C LEU A 471 -10.70 -13.60 -9.98
N LEU A 472 -11.05 -14.59 -10.82
CA LEU A 472 -10.34 -15.88 -10.89
C LEU A 472 -8.89 -15.69 -11.37
N LEU A 473 -8.67 -14.88 -12.41
CA LEU A 473 -7.33 -14.58 -12.92
C LEU A 473 -6.48 -13.79 -11.93
N PHE A 474 -7.07 -12.85 -11.18
CA PHE A 474 -6.39 -12.08 -10.15
C PHE A 474 -5.97 -12.95 -8.95
N LEU A 475 -6.82 -13.91 -8.56
CA LEU A 475 -6.47 -14.88 -7.53
C LEU A 475 -5.37 -15.84 -8.00
N LEU A 476 -5.39 -16.25 -9.28
CA LEU A 476 -4.35 -17.10 -9.86
C LEU A 476 -3.00 -16.39 -10.02
N SER A 477 -2.98 -15.12 -10.44
CA SER A 477 -1.75 -14.33 -10.55
C SER A 477 -1.12 -14.03 -9.18
N SER A 478 -1.96 -13.80 -8.18
CA SER A 478 -1.52 -13.64 -6.78
C SER A 478 -0.87 -14.93 -6.22
N LEU A 479 -1.28 -16.10 -6.71
CA LEU A 479 -0.70 -17.41 -6.34
C LEU A 479 0.64 -17.66 -7.02
N GLU A 480 0.84 -17.21 -8.26
CA GLU A 480 2.12 -17.31 -8.97
C GLU A 480 3.22 -16.50 -8.26
N ILE A 481 2.86 -15.34 -7.71
CA ILE A 481 3.74 -14.50 -6.87
C ILE A 481 4.08 -15.19 -5.54
N LEU A 482 3.20 -16.06 -5.01
CA LEU A 482 3.45 -16.82 -3.79
C LEU A 482 4.32 -18.06 -4.06
N ARG A 483 4.20 -18.67 -5.24
CA ARG A 483 4.96 -19.85 -5.67
C ARG A 483 6.42 -19.53 -6.00
N ILE A 484 6.74 -18.30 -6.37
CA ILE A 484 8.10 -17.81 -6.59
C ILE A 484 8.82 -17.48 -5.25
N LYS A 485 8.11 -17.53 -4.11
CA LYS A 485 8.62 -17.19 -2.78
C LYS A 485 8.71 -18.37 -1.80
N LEU A 486 8.38 -19.58 -2.24
CA LEU A 486 8.73 -20.85 -1.60
C LEU A 486 9.85 -21.49 -2.42
#